data_AF-A0A358M7R4-F1
#
_entry.id   AF-A0A358M7R4-F1
#
_cell.length_a   1.000
_cell.length_b   1.000
_cell.length_c   1.000
_cell.angle_alpha   90.00
_cell.angle_beta   90.00
_cell.angle_gamma   90.00
#
_symmetry.space_group_name_H-M   'P 1'
#
loop_
_entity.id
_entity.type
_entity.pdbx_description
1 polymer ?
#
loop_
_entity_poly.entity_id
_entity_poly.type
_entity_poly.pdbx_seq_one_letter_code
_entity_poly.pdbx_strand_id
1 'polypeptide(L)'
;GYLFAEQAGHTIISPHASLAALLSGEPFMNALKGLSLRNISISLLENGRIVYQDFGELLFTGSGVSGPVILSASAYYKPDSETVLHIDLKPALDEKKLYERIQRDFLESSRKLFSNALDKLLPK
;
A
#
# COMPACT_ATOMS: atom_id res chain seq x y z
N GLY A 1 21.62 -14.39 20.89
CA GLY A 1 20.52 -13.54 21.37
C GLY A 1 19.52 -14.37 22.16
N TYR A 2 18.54 -14.95 21.48
CA TYR A 2 17.43 -15.69 22.11
C TYR A 2 17.86 -16.85 23.02
N LEU A 3 18.81 -17.68 22.58
CA LEU A 3 19.34 -18.79 23.39
C LEU A 3 19.87 -18.34 24.76
N PHE A 4 20.56 -17.20 24.84
CA PHE A 4 21.07 -16.68 26.11
C PHE A 4 19.96 -16.13 27.00
N ALA A 5 18.94 -15.50 26.40
CA ALA A 5 17.79 -14.99 27.15
C ALA A 5 16.96 -16.15 27.73
N GLU A 6 16.74 -17.25 26.99
CA GLU A 6 16.12 -18.47 27.53
C GLU A 6 16.93 -19.07 28.68
N GLN A 7 18.25 -19.21 28.49
CA GLN A 7 19.15 -19.71 29.54
C GLN A 7 19.15 -18.84 30.81
N ALA A 8 18.91 -17.53 30.68
CA ALA A 8 18.76 -16.61 31.79
C ALA A 8 17.34 -16.59 32.41
N GLY A 9 16.43 -17.44 31.94
CA GLY A 9 15.07 -17.59 32.48
C GLY A 9 14.04 -16.64 31.87
N HIS A 10 14.36 -15.92 30.78
CA HIS A 10 13.39 -15.09 30.08
C HIS A 10 12.51 -15.92 29.13
N THR A 11 11.24 -15.52 28.99
CA THR A 11 10.34 -16.06 27.97
C THR A 11 10.58 -15.39 26.63
N ILE A 12 10.77 -16.19 25.58
CA ILE A 12 10.89 -15.70 24.20
C ILE A 12 9.52 -15.78 23.51
N ILE A 13 9.04 -14.64 23.04
CA ILE A 13 7.90 -14.59 22.12
C ILE A 13 8.34 -15.03 20.73
N SER A 14 7.46 -15.69 19.98
CA SER A 14 7.79 -16.14 18.62
C SER A 14 8.20 -14.94 17.75
N PRO A 15 9.45 -14.90 17.25
CA PRO A 15 9.87 -13.83 16.36
C PRO A 15 9.09 -13.89 15.05
N HIS A 16 8.76 -12.74 14.49
CA HIS A 16 8.21 -12.63 13.15
C HIS A 16 8.99 -11.58 12.34
N ALA A 17 8.86 -11.64 11.02
CA ALA A 17 9.46 -10.65 10.13
C ALA A 17 8.83 -9.26 10.34
N SER A 18 9.63 -8.22 10.20
CA SER A 18 9.24 -6.81 10.28
C SER A 18 10.17 -5.99 9.39
N LEU A 19 9.72 -4.82 8.95
CA LEU A 19 10.44 -3.97 7.99
C LEU A 19 10.79 -4.72 6.70
N ALA A 20 9.84 -5.51 6.20
CA ALA A 20 9.98 -6.32 5.00
C ALA A 20 8.96 -5.91 3.93
N ALA A 21 9.27 -6.22 2.66
CA ALA A 21 8.30 -6.10 1.58
C ALA A 21 7.16 -7.10 1.78
N LEU A 22 5.94 -6.73 1.34
CA LEU A 22 4.79 -7.62 1.35
C LEU A 22 4.64 -8.24 -0.04
N LEU A 23 4.49 -9.57 -0.07
CA LEU A 23 4.25 -10.31 -1.32
C LEU A 23 2.76 -10.31 -1.64
N SER A 24 2.43 -10.27 -2.93
CA SER A 24 1.06 -10.38 -3.39
C SER A 24 0.96 -11.37 -4.54
N GLY A 25 -0.06 -12.22 -4.49
CA GLY A 25 -0.38 -13.18 -5.55
C GLY A 25 -1.18 -12.59 -6.71
N GLU A 26 -1.45 -11.27 -6.70
CA GLU A 26 -2.25 -10.61 -7.73
C GLU A 26 -1.55 -10.66 -9.11
N PRO A 27 -2.28 -11.02 -10.19
CA PRO A 27 -1.68 -11.25 -11.50
C PRO A 27 -1.09 -9.97 -12.13
N PHE A 28 -1.52 -8.79 -11.67
CA PHE A 28 -1.07 -7.50 -12.18
C PHE A 28 0.23 -6.98 -11.54
N MET A 29 0.80 -7.67 -10.53
CA MET A 29 2.01 -7.21 -9.82
C MET A 29 3.18 -6.95 -10.77
N ASN A 30 3.38 -7.81 -11.76
CA ASN A 30 4.47 -7.62 -12.72
C ASN A 30 4.22 -6.44 -13.67
N ALA A 31 2.96 -6.12 -13.98
CA ALA A 31 2.62 -4.97 -14.83
C ALA A 31 2.85 -3.64 -14.10
N LEU A 32 2.74 -3.62 -12.78
CA LEU A 32 2.99 -2.43 -11.95
C LEU A 32 4.45 -2.33 -11.48
N LYS A 33 5.31 -3.29 -11.82
CA LYS A 33 6.70 -3.33 -11.34
C LYS A 33 7.43 -2.01 -11.61
N GLY A 34 7.98 -1.41 -10.56
CA GLY A 34 8.73 -0.15 -10.63
C GLY A 34 7.87 1.10 -10.48
N LEU A 35 6.54 0.98 -10.52
CA LEU A 35 5.64 2.09 -10.26
C LEU A 35 5.79 2.54 -8.80
N SER A 36 6.13 3.81 -8.62
CA SER A 36 6.22 4.45 -7.31
C SER A 36 5.01 5.35 -7.08
N LEU A 37 4.28 5.08 -6.00
CA LEU A 37 3.17 5.91 -5.53
C LEU A 37 3.68 6.86 -4.44
N ARG A 38 3.24 8.12 -4.51
CA ARG A 38 3.56 9.15 -3.52
C ARG A 38 2.31 9.86 -3.07
N ASN A 39 2.33 10.37 -1.84
CA ASN A 39 1.20 11.06 -1.21
C ASN A 39 -0.06 10.19 -1.18
N ILE A 40 0.13 8.91 -0.86
CA ILE A 40 -0.97 7.93 -0.75
C ILE A 40 -1.23 7.60 0.71
N SER A 41 -2.43 7.12 1.01
CA SER A 41 -2.72 6.47 2.29
C SER A 41 -2.84 4.98 2.07
N ILE A 42 -2.37 4.19 3.02
CA ILE A 42 -2.58 2.74 3.04
C ILE A 42 -3.40 2.33 4.26
N SER A 43 -4.07 1.19 4.17
CA SER A 43 -4.70 0.52 5.31
C SER A 43 -4.53 -0.98 5.17
N LEU A 44 -3.93 -1.61 6.18
CA LEU A 44 -3.81 -3.06 6.26
C LEU A 44 -4.99 -3.57 7.08
N LEU A 45 -5.79 -4.47 6.50
CA LEU A 45 -6.93 -5.08 7.14
C LEU A 45 -6.63 -6.56 7.39
N GLU A 46 -6.86 -7.04 8.61
CA GLU A 46 -6.86 -8.46 8.95
C GLU A 46 -8.30 -8.88 9.28
N ASN A 47 -8.83 -9.89 8.59
CA ASN A 47 -10.19 -10.40 8.76
C ASN A 47 -11.24 -9.26 8.74
N GLY A 48 -11.07 -8.31 7.81
CA GLY A 48 -11.93 -7.14 7.63
C GLY A 48 -11.74 -6.00 8.65
N ARG A 49 -10.82 -6.11 9.61
CA ARG A 49 -10.52 -5.05 10.59
C ARG A 49 -9.20 -4.37 10.28
N ILE A 50 -9.20 -3.05 10.28
CA ILE A 50 -7.98 -2.26 10.10
C ILE A 50 -7.04 -2.51 11.28
N VAL A 51 -5.83 -2.99 11.00
CA VAL A 51 -4.76 -3.21 11.98
C VAL A 51 -3.63 -2.19 11.87
N TYR A 52 -3.51 -1.55 10.70
CA TYR A 52 -2.50 -0.52 10.45
C TYR A 52 -3.00 0.50 9.42
N GLN A 53 -2.68 1.77 9.60
CA GLN A 53 -2.88 2.83 8.61
C GLN A 53 -1.70 3.79 8.65
N ASP A 54 -1.33 4.29 7.46
CA ASP A 54 -0.24 5.25 7.33
C ASP A 54 -0.36 6.03 6.03
N PHE A 55 0.33 7.16 5.95
CA PHE A 55 0.41 8.03 4.79
C PHE A 55 1.85 8.18 4.31
N GLY A 56 2.09 8.05 3.01
CA GLY A 56 3.42 8.23 2.45
C GLY A 56 3.61 7.65 1.06
N GLU A 57 4.65 6.84 0.91
CA GLU A 57 5.13 6.32 -0.37
C GLU A 57 5.18 4.80 -0.41
N LEU A 58 4.81 4.24 -1.56
CA LEU A 58 4.80 2.81 -1.85
C LEU A 58 5.48 2.54 -3.18
N LEU A 59 6.20 1.42 -3.28
CA LEU A 59 6.81 0.93 -4.50
C LEU A 59 6.23 -0.44 -4.86
N PHE A 60 5.74 -0.60 -6.09
CA PHE A 60 5.41 -1.92 -6.60
C PHE A 60 6.68 -2.68 -7.00
N THR A 61 6.82 -3.86 -6.44
CA THR A 61 7.83 -4.86 -6.81
C THR A 61 7.15 -5.91 -7.67
N GLY A 62 7.85 -6.57 -8.60
CA GLY A 62 7.20 -7.52 -9.51
C GLY A 62 6.46 -8.69 -8.82
N SER A 63 6.69 -8.89 -7.52
CA SER A 63 6.09 -9.91 -6.67
C SER A 63 5.25 -9.36 -5.51
N GLY A 64 4.99 -8.04 -5.45
CA GLY A 64 4.28 -7.43 -4.33
C GLY A 64 4.57 -5.94 -4.16
N VAL A 65 4.65 -5.45 -2.93
CA VAL A 65 4.82 -4.03 -2.61
C VAL A 65 5.90 -3.81 -1.55
N SER A 66 6.51 -2.63 -1.60
CA SER A 66 7.56 -2.14 -0.69
C SER A 66 7.39 -0.64 -0.50
N GLY A 67 8.41 0.03 0.05
CA GLY A 67 8.40 1.45 0.38
C GLY A 67 8.12 1.72 1.87
N PRO A 68 8.37 2.94 2.36
CA PRO A 68 8.38 3.25 3.79
C PRO A 68 7.12 2.80 4.54
N VAL A 69 5.94 3.09 3.99
CA VAL A 69 4.67 2.73 4.64
C VAL A 69 4.42 1.22 4.67
N ILE A 70 4.92 0.49 3.66
CA ILE A 70 4.81 -0.97 3.60
C ILE A 70 5.76 -1.65 4.58
N LEU A 71 7.00 -1.15 4.68
CA LEU A 71 7.97 -1.68 5.66
C LEU A 71 7.40 -1.57 7.07
N SER A 72 6.81 -0.42 7.42
CA SER A 72 6.13 -0.25 8.71
C SER A 72 4.89 -1.14 8.85
N ALA A 73 4.06 -1.25 7.82
CA ALA A 73 2.88 -2.12 7.83
C ALA A 73 3.22 -3.60 8.01
N SER A 74 4.37 -4.06 7.50
CA SER A 74 4.78 -5.47 7.58
C SER A 74 4.92 -5.99 9.01
N ALA A 75 5.17 -5.11 9.99
CA ALA A 75 5.21 -5.47 11.41
C ALA A 75 3.85 -5.95 11.95
N TYR A 76 2.75 -5.60 11.27
CA TYR A 76 1.38 -5.91 11.67
C TYR A 76 0.79 -7.08 10.89
N TYR A 77 1.51 -7.61 9.89
CA TYR A 77 1.03 -8.71 9.04
C TYR A 77 1.09 -10.06 9.76
N LYS A 78 -0.01 -10.81 9.72
CA LYS A 78 -0.06 -12.21 10.18
C LYS A 78 -0.31 -13.19 9.03
N PRO A 79 0.58 -14.17 8.80
CA PRO A 79 0.46 -15.16 7.72
C PRO A 79 -0.86 -15.95 7.70
N ASP A 80 -1.40 -16.27 8.88
CA ASP A 80 -2.59 -17.13 9.01
C ASP A 80 -3.92 -16.35 8.95
N SER A 81 -3.88 -15.06 8.60
CA SER A 81 -5.06 -14.20 8.55
C SER A 81 -5.39 -13.77 7.13
N GLU A 82 -6.67 -13.61 6.82
CA GLU A 82 -7.09 -12.98 5.57
C GLU A 82 -6.68 -11.51 5.63
N THR A 83 -5.63 -11.16 4.88
CA THR A 83 -5.07 -9.81 4.88
C THR A 83 -5.37 -9.10 3.57
N VAL A 84 -5.88 -7.87 3.66
CA VAL A 84 -6.14 -7.00 2.51
C VAL A 84 -5.40 -5.67 2.70
N LEU A 85 -4.66 -5.25 1.69
CA LEU A 85 -4.03 -3.93 1.64
C LEU A 85 -4.89 -2.98 0.80
N HIS A 86 -5.50 -1.99 1.44
CA HIS A 86 -6.17 -0.89 0.77
C HIS A 86 -5.18 0.24 0.49
N ILE A 87 -5.26 0.82 -0.71
CA ILE A 87 -4.44 1.93 -1.15
C ILE A 87 -5.37 3.05 -1.64
N ASP A 88 -5.35 4.19 -0.94
CA ASP A 88 -5.98 5.42 -1.39
C ASP A 88 -4.95 6.28 -2.13
N LEU A 89 -5.18 6.47 -3.44
CA LEU A 89 -4.30 7.23 -4.32
C LEU A 89 -4.44 8.74 -4.17
N LYS A 90 -5.51 9.23 -3.53
CA LYS A 90 -5.84 10.66 -3.38
C LYS A 90 -6.48 10.94 -2.01
N PRO A 91 -5.79 10.64 -0.90
CA PRO A 91 -6.34 10.81 0.45
C PRO A 91 -6.60 12.28 0.83
N ALA A 92 -6.01 13.23 0.11
CA ALA A 92 -6.24 14.66 0.30
C ALA A 92 -7.54 15.17 -0.35
N LEU A 93 -8.24 14.33 -1.13
CA LEU A 93 -9.48 14.69 -1.81
C LEU A 93 -10.63 13.87 -1.23
N ASP A 94 -11.62 14.56 -0.70
CA ASP A 94 -12.92 13.92 -0.44
C ASP A 94 -13.60 13.54 -1.77
N GLU A 95 -14.57 12.63 -1.70
CA GLU A 95 -15.24 12.07 -2.87
C GLU A 95 -15.87 13.15 -3.77
N LYS A 96 -16.47 14.18 -3.16
CA LYS A 96 -17.07 15.29 -3.91
C LYS A 96 -16.02 16.08 -4.68
N LYS A 97 -14.92 16.46 -4.02
CA LYS A 97 -13.80 17.17 -4.67
C LYS A 97 -13.13 16.31 -5.74
N LEU A 98 -12.99 15.01 -5.51
CA LEU A 98 -12.45 14.08 -6.49
C LEU A 98 -13.36 14.01 -7.72
N TYR A 99 -14.67 13.90 -7.52
CA TYR A 99 -15.66 13.89 -8.61
C TYR A 99 -15.61 15.18 -9.44
N GLU A 100 -15.68 16.34 -8.78
CA GLU A 100 -15.58 17.66 -9.44
C GLU A 100 -14.26 17.81 -10.20
N ARG A 101 -13.16 17.29 -9.62
CA ARG A 101 -11.85 17.29 -10.28
C ARG A 101 -11.85 16.45 -11.55
N ILE A 102 -12.38 15.23 -11.48
CA ILE A 102 -12.45 14.31 -12.62
C ILE A 102 -13.28 14.93 -13.75
N GLN A 103 -14.44 15.52 -13.43
CA GLN A 103 -15.27 16.20 -14.43
C GLN A 103 -14.52 17.34 -15.13
N ARG A 104 -13.82 18.19 -14.37
CA ARG A 104 -13.02 19.27 -14.93
C ARG A 104 -11.92 18.74 -15.86
N ASP A 105 -11.17 17.73 -15.43
CA ASP A 105 -10.07 17.16 -16.21
C ASP A 105 -10.58 16.53 -17.53
N PHE A 106 -11.78 15.95 -17.53
CA PHE A 106 -12.45 15.47 -18.75
C PHE A 106 -12.90 16.61 -19.69
N LEU A 107 -13.48 17.68 -19.16
CA LEU A 107 -13.91 18.83 -19.97
C LEU A 107 -12.73 19.51 -20.65
N GLU A 108 -11.63 19.71 -19.91
CA GLU A 108 -10.37 20.25 -20.45
C GLU A 108 -9.74 19.35 -21.52
N SER A 109 -9.95 18.04 -21.39
CA SER A 109 -9.40 17.01 -22.28
C SER A 109 -10.39 16.53 -23.34
N SER A 110 -11.50 17.24 -23.55
CA SER A 110 -12.60 16.84 -24.46
C SER A 110 -12.17 16.63 -25.93
N ARG A 111 -11.01 17.17 -26.33
CA ARG A 111 -10.39 16.96 -27.67
C ARG A 111 -9.22 15.98 -27.67
N LYS A 112 -8.88 15.37 -26.53
CA LYS A 112 -7.79 14.39 -26.37
C LYS A 112 -8.36 12.98 -26.24
N LEU A 113 -7.52 11.98 -26.51
CA LEU A 113 -7.84 10.58 -26.21
C LEU A 113 -8.18 10.43 -24.73
N PHE A 114 -9.22 9.66 -24.43
CA PHE A 114 -9.72 9.42 -23.06
C PHE A 114 -8.61 8.95 -22.11
N SER A 115 -7.68 8.12 -22.60
CA SER A 115 -6.50 7.66 -21.84
C SER A 115 -5.69 8.79 -21.23
N ASN A 116 -5.68 9.97 -21.86
CA ASN A 116 -4.86 11.11 -21.47
C ASN A 116 -5.62 12.11 -20.58
N ALA A 117 -6.92 11.87 -20.34
CA ALA A 117 -7.75 12.79 -19.56
C ALA A 117 -7.36 12.81 -18.07
N LEU A 118 -6.79 11.72 -17.56
CA LEU A 118 -6.41 11.56 -16.15
C LEU A 118 -4.88 11.59 -15.92
N ASP A 119 -4.08 11.94 -16.94
CA ASP A 119 -2.62 12.06 -16.85
C ASP A 119 -2.15 13.01 -15.74
N LYS A 120 -2.98 14.01 -15.41
CA LYS A 120 -2.70 14.98 -14.33
C LYS A 120 -3.07 14.47 -12.94
N LEU A 121 -3.85 13.39 -12.85
CA LEU A 121 -4.42 12.87 -11.61
C LEU A 121 -3.72 11.59 -11.16
N LEU A 122 -3.40 10.69 -12.08
CA LEU A 122 -2.83 9.38 -11.78
C LEU A 122 -1.32 9.33 -12.11
N PRO A 123 -0.55 8.54 -11.37
CA PRO A 123 0.87 8.30 -11.69
C PRO A 123 1.00 7.52 -13.00
N LYS A 124 2.16 7.68 -13.66
CA LYS A 124 2.51 7.03 -14.93
C LYS A 124 3.37 5.80 -14.71
#